data_AF-A0A848EQS9-F1
#
_entry.id   AF-A0A848EQS9-F1
#
_cell.length_a   1.000
_cell.length_b   1.000
_cell.length_c   1.000
_cell.angle_alpha   90.00
_cell.angle_beta   90.00
_cell.angle_gamma   90.00
#
_symmetry.space_group_name_H-M   'P 1'
#
loop_
_entity.id
_entity.type
_entity.pdbx_description
1 polymer ?
#
loop_
_entity_poly.entity_id
_entity_poly.type
_entity_poly.pdbx_seq_one_letter_code
_entity_poly.pdbx_strand_id
1 'polypeptide(L)' 'MTDYTRYERARILGARSLQLAQGAPAFVEAEEHEKPLDISKREMKEGKLPITVK' A
#
# COMPACT_ATOMS: atom_id res chain seq x y z
N MET A 1 17.05 4.86 -2.05
CA MET A 1 15.90 4.77 -1.13
C MET A 1 15.43 6.19 -0.92
N THR A 2 14.36 6.59 -1.60
CA THR A 2 13.74 7.90 -1.38
C THR A 2 13.07 7.83 -0.01
N ASP A 3 13.68 8.44 1.00
CA ASP A 3 13.14 8.49 2.35
C ASP A 3 11.81 9.26 2.34
N TYR A 4 10.69 8.53 2.30
CA TYR A 4 9.38 9.11 2.50
C TYR A 4 9.28 9.62 3.94
N THR A 5 8.84 10.87 4.11
CA THR A 5 8.48 11.39 5.42
C THR A 5 7.35 10.56 6.04
N ARG A 6 7.19 10.64 7.36
CA ARG A 6 6.10 9.94 8.07
C ARG A 6 4.71 10.27 7.48
N TYR A 7 4.54 11.50 6.99
CA TYR A 7 3.29 11.96 6.37
C TYR A 7 3.08 11.38 4.98
N GLU A 8 4.12 11.38 4.13
CA GLU A 8 4.04 10.80 2.79
C GLU A 8 3.78 9.31 2.87
N ARG A 9 4.49 8.62 3.77
CA ARG A 9 4.27 7.20 4.04
C ARG A 9 2.81 6.92 4.45
N ALA A 10 2.26 7.71 5.37
CA ALA A 10 0.86 7.56 5.77
C ALA A 10 -0.10 7.81 4.60
N ARG A 11 0.17 8.80 3.76
CA ARG A 11 -0.66 9.13 2.59
C ARG A 11 -0.65 8.03 1.54
N ILE A 12 0.52 7.47 1.21
CA ILE A 12 0.66 6.37 0.25
C ILE A 12 -0.09 5.13 0.74
N LEU A 13 0.12 4.75 2.00
CA LEU A 13 -0.55 3.59 2.61
C LEU A 13 -2.07 3.79 2.64
N GLY A 14 -2.55 4.99 3.00
CA GLY A 14 -3.97 5.31 3.01
C GLY A 14 -4.60 5.24 1.61
N ALA A 15 -3.95 5.85 0.61
CA ALA A 15 -4.42 5.80 -0.77
C ALA A 15 -4.44 4.36 -1.31
N ARG A 16 -3.41 3.56 -1.03
CA ARG A 16 -3.35 2.17 -1.47
C ARG A 16 -4.39 1.28 -0.77
N SER A 17 -4.58 1.48 0.53
CA SER A 17 -5.62 0.76 1.30
C SER A 17 -7.00 1.01 0.72
N LEU A 18 -7.29 2.24 0.29
CA LEU A 18 -8.55 2.58 -0.36
C LEU A 18 -8.71 1.86 -1.71
N GLN A 19 -7.66 1.81 -2.53
CA GLN A 19 -7.69 1.08 -3.81
C GLN A 19 -8.02 -0.40 -3.60
N LEU A 20 -7.36 -1.04 -2.63
CA LEU A 20 -7.60 -2.44 -2.28
C LEU A 20 -9.03 -2.65 -1.75
N ALA A 21 -9.55 -1.73 -0.93
CA ALA A 21 -10.93 -1.76 -0.46
C ALA A 21 -11.96 -1.59 -1.59
N GLN A 22 -11.59 -0.93 -2.69
CA GLN A 22 -12.41 -0.79 -3.90
C GLN A 22 -12.33 -2.02 -4.84
N GLY A 23 -11.62 -3.08 -4.45
CA GLY A 23 -11.47 -4.30 -5.26
C GLY A 23 -10.32 -4.24 -6.27
N ALA A 24 -9.36 -3.32 -6.12
CA ALA A 24 -8.15 -3.35 -6.93
C ALA A 24 -7.30 -4.59 -6.62
N PRO A 25 -6.62 -5.18 -7.61
CA PRO A 25 -5.75 -6.32 -7.39
C PRO A 25 -4.54 -5.96 -6.51
N ALA A 26 -4.23 -6.85 -5.57
CA ALA A 26 -3.00 -6.80 -4.77
C ALA A 26 -1.83 -7.39 -5.57
N PHE A 27 -0.64 -6.81 -5.45
CA PHE A 27 0.61 -7.30 -6.06
C PHE A 27 1.44 -8.18 -5.11
N VAL A 28 0.88 -8.50 -3.96
CA VAL A 28 1.43 -9.39 -2.92
C VAL A 28 0.41 -10.47 -2.59
N GLU A 29 0.88 -11.57 -1.99
CA GLU A 29 0.01 -12.62 -1.48
C GLU A 29 -0.87 -12.06 -0.35
N ALA A 30 -2.11 -11.74 -0.67
CA ALA A 30 -3.13 -11.29 0.26
C ALA A 30 -4.03 -12.48 0.62
N GLU A 31 -4.24 -12.72 1.90
CA GLU A 31 -5.26 -13.66 2.32
C GLU A 31 -6.65 -13.00 2.25
N GLU A 32 -7.70 -13.79 1.99
CA GLU A 32 -9.07 -13.30 1.77
C GLU A 32 -9.65 -12.55 2.99
N HIS A 33 -9.10 -12.78 4.17
CA HIS A 33 -9.54 -12.17 5.43
C HIS A 33 -8.67 -10.99 5.89
N GLU A 34 -7.66 -10.63 5.10
CA GLU A 34 -6.69 -9.64 5.51
C GLU A 34 -7.16 -8.21 5.25
N LYS A 35 -6.81 -7.30 6.16
CA LYS A 35 -7.22 -5.90 6.03
C LYS A 35 -6.45 -5.23 4.88
N PRO A 36 -7.10 -4.38 4.07
CA PRO A 36 -6.45 -3.60 3.01
C PRO A 36 -5.21 -2.81 3.49
N LEU A 37 -5.22 -2.36 4.74
CA LEU A 37 -4.10 -1.67 5.37
C LEU A 37 -2.86 -2.55 5.50
N ASP A 38 -3.02 -3.82 5.84
CA ASP A 38 -1.90 -4.72 6.08
C ASP A 38 -1.31 -5.22 4.76
N ILE A 39 -2.15 -5.43 3.75
CA ILE A 39 -1.73 -5.70 2.37
C ILE A 39 -0.91 -4.51 1.82
N SER A 40 -1.40 -3.27 1.97
CA SER A 40 -0.67 -2.08 1.49
C SER A 40 0.68 -1.87 2.20
N LYS A 41 0.79 -2.20 3.49
CA LYS A 41 2.08 -2.16 4.22
C LYS A 41 3.07 -3.19 3.66
N ARG A 42 2.60 -4.38 3.29
CA ARG A 42 3.44 -5.43 2.70
C ARG A 42 3.89 -5.04 1.29
N GLU A 43 3.00 -4.51 0.47
CA GLU A 43 3.37 -3.94 -0.85
C GLU A 43 4.41 -2.82 -0.71
N MET A 44 4.29 -1.97 0.31
CA MET A 44 5.27 -0.93 0.59
C MET A 44 6.63 -1.51 0.97
N LYS A 45 6.64 -2.58 1.78
CA LYS A 45 7.87 -3.25 2.22
C LYS A 45 8.56 -4.00 1.08
N GLU A 46 7.78 -4.56 0.15
CA GLU A 46 8.30 -5.24 -1.06
C GLU A 46 8.64 -4.27 -2.21
N GLY A 47 8.33 -2.98 -2.08
CA GLY A 47 8.58 -1.99 -3.12
C GLY A 47 7.70 -2.13 -4.36
N LYS A 48 6.56 -2.83 -4.23
CA LYS A 48 5.60 -3.10 -5.32
C LYS A 48 4.43 -2.09 -5.38
N LEU A 49 4.53 -0.98 -4.65
CA LEU A 49 3.48 0.04 -4.65
C LEU A 49 3.38 0.74 -6.02
N PRO A 50 2.20 0.76 -6.67
CA PRO A 50 2.00 1.45 -7.94
C PRO A 50 1.76 2.97 -7.73
N ILE A 51 2.32 3.56 -6.68
CA ILE A 51 2.07 4.96 -6.30
C ILE A 51 3.42 5.62 -6.01
N THR A 52 3.64 6.79 -6.60
CA THR A 52 4.83 7.61 -6.38
C THR A 52 4.41 8.95 -5.80
N VAL A 53 5.16 9.46 -4.83
CA VAL A 53 4.98 10.81 -4.31
C VAL A 53 5.89 11.75 -5.08
N LYS A 54 5.36 12.91 -5.49
CA LYS A 54 6.10 14.01 -6.12
C LYS A 54 6.02 15.24 -5.23
#